data_AF-A0A2X1N3E9-F1
#
_entry.id   AF-A0A2X1N3E9-F1
#
_cell.length_a   1.000
_cell.length_b   1.000
_cell.length_c   1.000
_cell.angle_alpha   90.00
_cell.angle_beta   90.00
_cell.angle_gamma   90.00
#
_symmetry.space_group_name_H-M   'P 1'
#
loop_
_entity.id
_entity.type
_entity.pdbx_description
1 polymer ?
#
loop_
_entity_poly.entity_id
_entity_poly.type
_entity_poly.pdbx_seq_one_letter_code
_entity_poly.pdbx_strand_id
1 'polypeptide(L)' 'MEIQYDLGSDIVMIFDECTPYPADWDYAKRSMEMSLRWAKRSRERFDSLGNKNALFGIIQGSVYEDLRDISVKGLVDIGF' A
#
# COMPACT_ATOMS: atom_id res chain seq x y z
N MET A 1 12.03 0.98 -0.08
CA MET A 1 12.00 0.28 1.23
C MET A 1 13.31 0.45 1.97
N GLU A 2 14.41 0.54 1.22
CA GLU A 2 15.79 0.79 1.61
C GLU A 2 15.93 1.93 2.60
N ILE A 3 15.36 3.12 2.32
CA ILE A 3 15.46 4.26 3.26
C ILE A 3 14.90 3.90 4.65
N GLN A 4 13.73 3.27 4.72
CA GLN A 4 13.13 2.87 6.00
C GLN A 4 13.92 1.75 6.69
N TYR A 5 14.58 0.87 5.91
CA TYR A 5 15.48 -0.16 6.41
C TYR A 5 16.76 0.45 6.99
N ASP A 6 17.38 1.39 6.28
CA ASP A 6 18.60 2.09 6.70
C ASP A 6 18.36 2.98 7.93
N LEU A 7 17.16 3.56 8.04
CA LEU A 7 16.70 4.29 9.23
C LEU A 7 16.38 3.37 10.42
N GLY A 8 16.31 2.05 10.21
CA GLY A 8 15.99 1.08 11.25
C GLY A 8 14.54 1.17 11.77
N SER A 9 13.57 1.52 10.91
CA SER A 9 12.17 1.69 11.34
C SER A 9 11.55 0.39 11.85
N ASP A 10 11.00 0.41 13.08
CA ASP A 10 10.31 -0.74 13.70
C ASP A 10 8.98 -1.10 13.01
N ILE A 11 8.32 -0.09 12.42
CA ILE A 11 7.13 -0.25 11.61
C ILE A 11 7.39 0.43 10.28
N VAL A 12 7.40 -0.36 9.22
CA VAL A 12 7.65 0.10 7.86
C VAL A 12 6.32 0.28 7.15
N MET A 13 6.14 1.39 6.47
CA MET A 13 4.95 1.64 5.64
C MET A 13 5.26 1.28 4.18
N ILE A 14 4.30 0.67 3.49
CA ILE A 14 4.40 0.55 2.03
C ILE A 14 4.43 1.93 1.37
N PHE A 15 4.92 1.98 0.13
CA PHE A 15 4.66 3.13 -0.72
C PHE A 15 3.24 3.06 -1.27
N ASP A 16 2.59 4.22 -1.36
CA ASP A 16 1.26 4.38 -1.94
C ASP A 16 1.17 5.69 -2.75
N GLU A 17 0.05 5.86 -3.44
CA GLU A 17 -0.34 7.14 -4.02
C GLU A 17 -1.50 7.72 -3.21
N CYS A 18 -1.33 8.95 -2.73
CA CYS A 18 -2.41 9.67 -2.07
C CYS A 18 -3.44 10.14 -3.10
N THR A 19 -4.62 9.54 -3.08
CA THR A 19 -5.77 10.01 -3.87
C THR A 19 -6.19 11.41 -3.39
N PRO A 20 -6.28 12.44 -4.25
CA PRO A 20 -6.73 13.76 -3.87
C PRO A 20 -8.21 13.74 -3.48
N TYR A 21 -8.64 14.76 -2.73
CA TYR A 21 -10.03 14.93 -2.33
C TYR A 21 -10.55 16.33 -2.72
N PRO A 22 -11.68 16.44 -3.44
CA PRO A 22 -12.49 15.34 -3.98
C PRO A 22 -11.86 14.67 -5.21
N ALA A 23 -12.16 13.38 -5.43
CA ALA A 23 -11.80 12.64 -6.64
C ALA A 23 -13.03 11.89 -7.18
N ASP A 24 -13.18 11.85 -8.49
CA ASP A 24 -14.17 10.99 -9.14
C ASP A 24 -13.81 9.50 -8.94
N TRP A 25 -14.80 8.64 -9.15
CA TRP A 25 -14.66 7.20 -8.90
C TRP A 25 -13.57 6.57 -9.77
N ASP A 26 -13.47 6.95 -11.05
CA ASP A 26 -12.48 6.40 -11.99
C ASP A 26 -11.04 6.81 -11.63
N TYR A 27 -10.85 8.03 -11.15
CA TYR A 27 -9.57 8.50 -10.63
C TYR A 27 -9.22 7.74 -9.34
N ALA A 28 -10.15 7.68 -8.39
CA ALA A 28 -9.93 6.97 -7.12
C ALA A 28 -9.59 5.50 -7.35
N LYS A 29 -10.25 4.83 -8.31
CA LYS A 29 -9.95 3.46 -8.72
C LYS A 29 -8.53 3.31 -9.27
N ARG A 30 -8.13 4.16 -10.23
CA ARG A 30 -6.79 4.11 -10.82
C ARG A 30 -5.69 4.35 -9.78
N SER A 31 -5.91 5.31 -8.88
CA SER A 31 -5.00 5.65 -7.78
C SER A 31 -4.86 4.51 -6.78
N MET A 32 -5.98 3.91 -6.38
CA MET A 32 -6.02 2.74 -5.50
C MET A 32 -5.32 1.52 -6.14
N GLU A 33 -5.61 1.22 -7.41
CA GLU A 33 -4.95 0.13 -8.16
C GLU A 33 -3.45 0.35 -8.29
N MET A 34 -3.01 1.61 -8.43
CA MET A 34 -1.59 1.92 -8.40
C MET A 34 -0.99 1.64 -7.03
N SER A 35 -1.65 2.09 -5.96
CA SER A 35 -1.22 1.82 -4.59
C SER A 35 -1.09 0.31 -4.30
N LEU A 36 -2.00 -0.53 -4.83
CA LEU A 36 -1.87 -1.99 -4.74
C LEU A 36 -0.63 -2.54 -5.47
N ARG A 37 -0.30 -2.02 -6.66
CA ARG A 37 0.94 -2.39 -7.37
C ARG A 37 2.19 -1.99 -6.58
N TRP A 38 2.15 -0.83 -5.92
CA TRP A 38 3.23 -0.41 -5.02
C TRP A 38 3.30 -1.25 -3.76
N ALA A 39 2.17 -1.61 -3.15
CA ALA A 39 2.10 -2.51 -2.00
C ALA A 39 2.81 -3.84 -2.27
N LYS A 40 2.54 -4.45 -3.43
CA LYS A 40 3.20 -5.70 -3.85
C LYS A 40 4.72 -5.53 -3.97
N ARG A 41 5.17 -4.48 -4.65
CA ARG A 41 6.61 -4.16 -4.79
C ARG A 41 7.27 -3.88 -3.44
N SER A 42 6.56 -3.21 -2.53
CA SER A 42 7.02 -2.91 -1.17
C SER A 42 7.17 -4.19 -0.34
N ARG A 43 6.19 -5.10 -0.40
CA ARG A 43 6.26 -6.43 0.25
C ARG A 43 7.46 -7.23 -0.25
N GLU A 44 7.56 -7.43 -1.56
CA GLU A 44 8.66 -8.17 -2.18
C GLU A 44 10.04 -7.58 -1.80
N ARG A 45 10.16 -6.25 -1.81
CA ARG A 45 11.43 -5.62 -1.47
C ARG A 45 11.74 -5.73 0.02
N PHE A 46 10.73 -5.56 0.89
CA PHE A 46 10.86 -5.74 2.33
C PHE A 46 11.35 -7.16 2.67
N ASP A 47 10.77 -8.18 2.03
CA ASP A 47 11.20 -9.58 2.16
C ASP A 47 12.66 -9.78 1.72
N SER A 48 13.02 -9.26 0.55
CA SER A 48 14.36 -9.43 0.00
C SER A 48 15.46 -8.77 0.85
N LEU A 49 15.11 -7.74 1.63
CA LEU A 49 16.02 -7.09 2.57
C LEU A 49 16.20 -7.90 3.86
N GLY A 50 15.40 -8.96 4.07
CA GLY A 50 15.41 -9.75 5.30
C GLY A 50 14.99 -8.94 6.53
N ASN A 51 14.19 -7.90 6.33
CA ASN A 51 13.75 -7.03 7.42
C ASN A 51 12.80 -7.81 8.35
N LYS A 52 13.10 -7.82 9.66
CA LYS A 52 12.35 -8.55 10.69
C LYS A 52 11.27 -7.71 11.37
N ASN A 53 11.22 -6.43 11.05
CA ASN A 53 10.29 -5.47 11.65
C ASN A 53 8.87 -5.65 11.07
N ALA A 54 7.91 -4.83 11.48
CA ALA A 54 6.56 -4.88 10.92
C ALA A 54 6.51 -4.15 9.57
N LEU A 55 5.63 -4.60 8.67
CA LEU A 55 5.31 -3.91 7.42
C LEU A 55 3.79 -3.72 7.32
N PHE A 56 3.31 -2.48 7.21
CA PHE A 56 1.89 -2.15 7.16
C PHE A 56 1.44 -1.79 5.74
N GLY A 57 0.30 -2.35 5.33
CA GLY A 57 -0.42 -1.96 4.12
C GLY A 57 -1.24 -0.67 4.32
N ILE A 58 -1.52 0.04 3.24
CA ILE A 58 -2.32 1.28 3.24
C ILE A 58 -3.55 1.07 2.37
N ILE A 59 -4.73 1.12 2.99
CA ILE A 59 -6.02 0.98 2.30
C ILE A 59 -6.36 2.30 1.62
N GLN A 60 -6.51 2.27 0.28
CA GLN A 60 -6.98 3.38 -0.53
C GLN A 60 -8.42 3.14 -1.03
N GLY A 61 -8.95 4.04 -1.85
CA GLY A 61 -10.33 3.96 -2.36
C GLY A 61 -11.17 5.22 -2.11
N SER A 62 -10.56 6.29 -1.60
CA SER A 62 -11.24 7.55 -1.27
C SER A 62 -12.44 7.30 -0.33
N VAL A 63 -13.59 7.91 -0.62
CA VAL A 63 -14.86 7.74 0.10
C VAL A 63 -15.73 6.61 -0.46
N TYR A 64 -15.26 5.87 -1.47
CA TYR A 64 -16.03 4.83 -2.14
C TYR A 64 -15.81 3.46 -1.46
N GLU A 65 -16.89 2.91 -0.89
CA GLU A 65 -16.87 1.66 -0.13
C GLU A 65 -16.41 0.46 -0.96
N ASP A 66 -16.88 0.35 -2.20
CA ASP A 66 -16.50 -0.71 -3.13
C ASP A 66 -15.00 -0.71 -3.45
N LEU A 67 -14.40 0.48 -3.62
CA LEU A 67 -12.97 0.61 -3.83
C LEU A 67 -12.16 0.28 -2.57
N ARG A 68 -12.70 0.58 -1.38
CA ARG A 68 -12.10 0.19 -0.10
C ARG A 68 -12.08 -1.34 0.05
N ASP A 69 -13.17 -2.02 -0.31
CA ASP A 69 -13.24 -3.49 -0.29
C ASP A 69 -12.21 -4.13 -1.23
N ILE A 70 -12.09 -3.59 -2.45
CA ILE A 70 -11.07 -4.05 -3.41
C ILE A 70 -9.67 -3.84 -2.84
N SER A 71 -9.41 -2.67 -2.25
CA SER A 71 -8.10 -2.35 -1.65
C SER A 71 -7.76 -3.28 -0.49
N VAL A 72 -8.70 -3.55 0.42
CA VAL A 72 -8.50 -4.47 1.55
C VAL A 72 -8.21 -5.88 1.05
N LYS A 73 -9.04 -6.39 0.13
CA LYS A 73 -8.86 -7.73 -0.43
C LYS A 73 -7.50 -7.87 -1.10
N GLY A 74 -7.10 -6.89 -1.90
CA GLY A 74 -5.79 -6.89 -2.57
C GLY A 74 -4.62 -6.90 -1.60
N LEU A 75 -4.70 -6.18 -0.48
CA LEU A 75 -3.67 -6.19 0.56
C LEU A 75 -3.60 -7.54 1.27
N VAL A 76 -4.74 -8.13 1.63
CA VAL A 76 -4.79 -9.47 2.24
C VAL A 76 -4.17 -10.52 1.30
N ASP A 77 -4.48 -10.47 0.00
CA ASP A 77 -3.92 -11.39 -0.99
C ASP A 77 -2.39 -11.25 -1.15
N ILE A 78 -1.82 -10.08 -0.86
CA ILE A 78 -0.36 -9.84 -0.87
C ILE A 78 0.32 -10.39 0.40
N GLY A 79 -0.44 -10.64 1.47
CA GLY A 79 0.07 -11.13 2.76
C GLY A 79 0.39 -10.02 3.76
N PHE A 80 -0.47 -9.00 3.80
CA PHE A 80 -0.52 -8.02 4.90
C PHE A 80 -1.46 -8.46 6.02
#